data_AF-A0A933RAI3-F1
#
_entry.id   AF-A0A933RAI3-F1
#
_cell.length_a   1.000
_cell.length_b   1.000
_cell.length_c   1.000
_cell.angle_alpha   90.00
_cell.angle_beta   90.00
_cell.angle_gamma   90.00
#
_symmetry.space_group_name_H-M   'P 1'
#
loop_
_entity.id
_entity.type
_entity.pdbx_description
1 polymer ?
#
loop_
_entity_poly.entity_id
_entity_poly.type
_entity_poly.pdbx_seq_one_letter_code
_entity_poly.pdbx_strand_id
1 'polypeptide(L)'
;MTALILYIVWASLAFGWRTIEQRRRTGDSGLRLHAQPNTPQWWAKIGFGVAILVGFAAPIAAVAGLPNINALDTTWLHTAGIAVTLIGIVLTVAAQSSMGESWRIGVDADERTELVTDGAFRLVRNPIFTAMLITATGLAMIIPNVISILGLVALVVALEVQVRLVEEPYLRTVQGAEYRAYAQSAGRFAPGIGRIR
;
A
#
# COMPACT_ATOMS: atom_id res chain seq x y z
N MET A 1 20.77 -5.22 7.85
CA MET A 1 20.17 -6.57 7.65
C MET A 1 18.71 -6.65 8.09
N THR A 2 18.35 -6.16 9.29
CA THR A 2 16.96 -6.20 9.80
C THR A 2 15.92 -5.60 8.84
N ALA A 3 16.14 -4.39 8.33
CA ALA A 3 15.22 -3.75 7.37
C ALA A 3 15.02 -4.58 6.10
N LEU A 4 16.08 -5.23 5.58
CA LEU A 4 15.99 -6.09 4.40
C LEU A 4 15.10 -7.31 4.67
N ILE A 5 15.30 -7.97 5.81
CA ILE A 5 14.49 -9.13 6.21
C ILE A 5 13.02 -8.72 6.36
N LEU A 6 12.75 -7.63 7.07
CA LEU A 6 11.37 -7.14 7.26
C LEU A 6 10.72 -6.76 5.93
N TYR A 7 11.45 -6.14 5.01
CA TYR A 7 10.96 -5.84 3.67
C TYR A 7 10.60 -7.12 2.91
N ILE A 8 11.49 -8.13 2.90
CA ILE A 8 11.26 -9.40 2.20
C ILE A 8 10.05 -10.13 2.81
N VAL A 9 9.95 -10.17 4.13
CA VAL A 9 8.80 -10.76 4.84
C VAL A 9 7.51 -10.04 4.44
N TRP A 10 7.51 -8.70 4.50
CA TRP A 10 6.36 -7.91 4.08
C TRP A 10 5.96 -8.18 2.63
N ALA A 11 6.90 -8.10 1.68
CA ALA A 11 6.62 -8.32 0.27
C ALA A 11 6.12 -9.74 -0.02
N SER A 12 6.71 -10.73 0.66
CA SER A 12 6.30 -12.14 0.57
C SER A 12 4.87 -12.33 1.08
N LEU A 13 4.49 -11.68 2.19
CA LEU A 13 3.13 -11.75 2.71
C LEU A 13 2.13 -10.99 1.84
N ALA A 14 2.45 -9.74 1.52
CA ALA A 14 1.57 -8.81 0.82
C ALA A 14 1.27 -9.23 -0.62
N PHE A 15 2.25 -9.82 -1.33
CA PHE A 15 2.10 -10.19 -2.73
C PHE A 15 2.19 -11.70 -2.95
N GLY A 16 3.14 -12.40 -2.32
CA GLY A 16 3.34 -13.84 -2.53
C GLY A 16 2.24 -14.70 -1.92
N TRP A 17 2.19 -14.74 -0.59
CA TRP A 17 1.19 -15.48 0.19
C TRP A 17 -0.22 -15.11 -0.25
N ARG A 18 -0.53 -13.81 -0.29
CA ARG A 18 -1.88 -13.35 -0.60
C ARG A 18 -2.37 -13.77 -1.98
N THR A 19 -1.51 -13.69 -3.00
CA THR A 19 -1.85 -14.14 -4.37
C THR A 19 -2.06 -15.65 -4.42
N ILE A 20 -1.22 -16.43 -3.73
CA ILE A 20 -1.36 -17.90 -3.67
C ILE A 20 -2.67 -18.28 -2.98
N GLU A 21 -2.98 -17.63 -1.86
CA GLU A 21 -4.22 -17.84 -1.11
C GLU A 21 -5.45 -17.50 -1.94
N GLN A 22 -5.44 -16.37 -2.65
CA GLN A 22 -6.52 -15.98 -3.56
C GLN A 22 -6.74 -17.05 -4.64
N ARG A 23 -5.66 -17.47 -5.33
CA ARG A 23 -5.74 -18.52 -6.37
C ARG A 23 -6.29 -19.83 -5.84
N ARG A 24 -5.92 -20.22 -4.62
CA ARG A 24 -6.40 -21.46 -4.01
C ARG A 24 -7.88 -21.40 -3.66
N ARG A 25 -8.41 -20.23 -3.29
CA ARG A 25 -9.82 -20.05 -2.90
C ARG A 25 -10.73 -19.85 -4.09
N THR A 26 -10.34 -19.03 -5.07
CA THR A 26 -11.22 -18.58 -6.16
C THR A 26 -10.81 -19.07 -7.55
N GLY A 27 -9.62 -19.66 -7.70
CA GLY A 27 -9.04 -19.96 -9.01
C GLY A 27 -8.43 -18.74 -9.72
N ASP A 28 -8.62 -17.52 -9.19
CA ASP A 28 -8.10 -16.26 -9.74
C ASP A 28 -6.94 -15.73 -8.90
N SER A 29 -5.97 -15.10 -9.55
CA SER A 29 -4.86 -14.41 -8.88
C SER A 29 -5.25 -13.11 -8.17
N GLY A 30 -6.36 -12.48 -8.56
CA GLY A 30 -6.74 -11.13 -8.13
C GLY A 30 -5.85 -10.03 -8.72
N LEU A 31 -4.83 -10.35 -9.51
CA LEU A 31 -3.93 -9.38 -10.11
C LEU A 31 -4.48 -8.90 -11.46
N ARG A 32 -4.81 -7.60 -11.55
CA ARG A 32 -5.20 -6.95 -12.80
C ARG A 32 -4.02 -6.14 -13.30
N LEU A 33 -3.05 -6.81 -13.93
CA LEU A 33 -1.79 -6.20 -14.36
C LEU A 33 -1.92 -5.40 -15.66
N HIS A 34 -2.89 -5.72 -16.51
CA HIS A 34 -3.09 -5.01 -17.77
C HIS A 34 -3.51 -3.54 -17.55
N ALA A 35 -2.87 -2.60 -18.23
CA ALA A 35 -3.26 -1.21 -18.29
C ALA A 35 -2.88 -0.65 -19.66
N GLN A 36 -3.79 0.11 -20.28
CA GLN A 36 -3.52 0.73 -21.56
C GLN A 36 -2.41 1.78 -21.41
N PRO A 37 -1.40 1.82 -22.31
CA PRO A 37 -0.31 2.79 -22.23
C PRO A 37 -0.82 4.23 -22.13
N ASN A 38 -0.10 5.05 -21.36
CA ASN A 38 -0.39 6.48 -21.16
C ASN A 38 -1.76 6.80 -20.49
N THR A 39 -2.38 5.84 -19.82
CA THR A 39 -3.55 6.09 -18.96
C THR A 39 -3.13 6.37 -17.52
N PRO A 40 -3.99 6.99 -16.68
CA PRO A 40 -3.72 7.16 -15.26
C PRO A 40 -3.39 5.83 -14.55
N GLN A 41 -4.06 4.74 -14.92
CA GLN A 41 -3.79 3.41 -14.37
C GLN A 41 -2.40 2.90 -14.73
N TRP A 42 -1.92 3.15 -15.95
CA TRP A 42 -0.58 2.77 -16.39
C TRP A 42 0.50 3.52 -15.59
N TRP A 43 0.34 4.83 -15.46
CA TRP A 43 1.25 5.66 -14.65
C TRP A 43 1.21 5.29 -13.16
N ALA A 44 0.04 4.97 -12.61
CA ALA A 44 -0.10 4.52 -11.24
C ALA A 44 0.66 3.20 -10.98
N LYS A 45 0.54 2.23 -11.91
CA LYS A 45 1.27 0.96 -11.84
C LYS A 45 2.78 1.13 -11.94
N ILE A 46 3.25 1.97 -12.87
CA ILE A 46 4.68 2.28 -12.99
C ILE A 46 5.18 2.95 -11.71
N GLY A 47 4.46 3.98 -11.23
CA GLY A 47 4.81 4.67 -9.99
C GLY A 47 4.88 3.73 -8.80
N PHE A 48 3.91 2.83 -8.67
CA PHE A 48 3.90 1.82 -7.61
C PHE A 48 5.07 0.84 -7.74
N GLY A 49 5.33 0.32 -8.94
CA GLY A 49 6.48 -0.55 -9.20
C GLY A 49 7.82 0.13 -8.87
N VAL A 50 8.00 1.39 -9.28
CA VAL A 50 9.17 2.20 -8.93
C VAL A 50 9.28 2.38 -7.41
N ALA A 51 8.19 2.70 -6.72
CA ALA A 51 8.19 2.86 -5.27
C ALA A 51 8.61 1.58 -4.54
N ILE A 52 8.12 0.42 -4.99
CA ILE A 52 8.53 -0.90 -4.48
C ILE A 52 10.03 -1.11 -4.71
N LEU A 53 10.52 -0.90 -5.94
CA LEU A 53 11.93 -1.08 -6.28
C LEU A 53 12.86 -0.16 -5.47
N VAL A 54 12.51 1.13 -5.34
CA VAL A 54 13.28 2.09 -4.54
C VAL A 54 13.25 1.71 -3.05
N GLY A 55 12.08 1.31 -2.54
CA GLY A 55 11.94 0.82 -1.17
C GLY A 55 12.80 -0.41 -0.88
N PHE A 56 12.96 -1.31 -1.85
CA PHE A 56 13.84 -2.48 -1.75
C PHE A 56 15.33 -2.12 -1.91
N ALA A 57 15.64 -1.14 -2.75
CA ALA A 57 17.00 -0.65 -2.94
C ALA A 57 17.56 0.00 -1.68
N ALA A 58 16.72 0.64 -0.85
CA ALA A 58 17.14 1.31 0.38
C ALA A 58 17.91 0.41 1.38
N PRO A 59 17.40 -0.77 1.80
CA PRO A 59 18.14 -1.68 2.67
C PRO A 59 19.36 -2.31 2.01
N ILE A 60 19.36 -2.50 0.68
CA ILE A 60 20.54 -2.99 -0.05
C ILE A 60 21.63 -1.92 -0.02
N ALA A 61 21.30 -0.67 -0.30
CA ALA A 61 22.23 0.44 -0.26
C ALA A 61 22.82 0.63 1.14
N ALA A 62 22.01 0.49 2.19
CA ALA A 62 22.50 0.51 3.58
C ALA A 62 23.52 -0.61 3.84
N VAL A 63 23.26 -1.83 3.35
CA VAL A 63 24.23 -2.95 3.44
C VAL A 63 25.50 -2.68 2.62
N ALA A 64 25.37 -1.98 1.49
CA ALA A 64 26.49 -1.57 0.65
C ALA A 64 27.27 -0.35 1.19
N GLY A 65 26.90 0.17 2.37
CA GLY A 65 27.63 1.25 3.05
C GLY A 65 27.09 2.67 2.82
N LEU A 66 25.89 2.83 2.22
CA LEU A 66 25.24 4.14 2.15
C LEU A 66 24.92 4.62 3.58
N PRO A 67 25.41 5.79 4.01
CA PRO A 67 25.20 6.27 5.37
C PRO A 67 23.76 6.73 5.60
N ASN A 68 23.34 6.66 6.85
CA ASN A 68 22.12 7.30 7.32
C ASN A 68 22.27 8.82 7.34
N ILE A 69 21.14 9.53 7.34
CA ILE A 69 21.11 10.96 7.59
C ILE A 69 21.42 11.17 9.07
N ASN A 70 22.55 11.81 9.39
CA ASN A 70 23.07 11.96 10.75
C ASN A 70 22.04 12.45 11.78
N ALA A 71 21.15 13.38 11.40
CA ALA A 71 20.13 13.93 12.29
C ALA A 71 19.04 12.91 12.71
N LEU A 72 18.89 11.82 11.94
CA LEU A 72 17.90 10.77 12.14
C LEU A 72 18.53 9.48 12.69
N ASP A 73 19.86 9.34 12.61
CA ASP A 73 20.61 8.14 13.00
C ASP A 73 20.67 7.98 14.53
N THR A 74 19.56 7.56 15.12
CA THR A 74 19.39 7.46 16.57
C THR A 74 18.78 6.12 16.96
N THR A 75 19.28 5.51 18.04
CA THR A 75 18.87 4.17 18.48
C THR A 75 17.36 4.05 18.75
N TRP A 76 16.76 5.09 19.34
CA TRP A 76 15.33 5.10 19.62
C TRP A 76 14.50 5.09 18.33
N LEU A 77 14.94 5.82 17.30
CA LEU A 77 14.24 5.86 16.01
C LEU A 77 14.31 4.51 15.31
N HIS A 78 15.47 3.85 15.34
CA HIS A 78 15.63 2.52 14.75
C HIS A 78 14.75 1.48 15.45
N THR A 79 14.71 1.53 16.78
CA THR A 79 13.92 0.59 17.60
C THR A 79 12.42 0.82 17.40
N ALA A 80 11.98 2.08 17.41
CA ALA A 80 10.60 2.44 17.09
C ALA A 80 10.24 2.04 15.65
N GLY A 81 11.16 2.19 14.70
CA GLY A 81 10.99 1.79 13.31
C GLY A 81 10.69 0.30 13.15
N ILE A 82 11.33 -0.57 13.94
CA ILE A 82 11.03 -2.02 13.96
C ILE A 82 9.58 -2.24 14.41
N ALA A 83 9.17 -1.63 15.52
CA ALA A 83 7.80 -1.76 16.03
C ALA A 83 6.76 -1.25 15.02
N VAL A 84 6.99 -0.07 14.43
CA VAL A 84 6.12 0.52 13.40
C VAL A 84 6.04 -0.37 12.17
N THR A 85 7.16 -0.94 11.72
CA THR A 85 7.19 -1.87 10.57
C THR A 85 6.37 -3.12 10.85
N LEU A 86 6.55 -3.75 12.02
CA LEU A 86 5.79 -4.94 12.42
C LEU A 86 4.29 -4.67 12.50
N ILE A 87 3.90 -3.53 13.07
CA ILE A 87 2.50 -3.07 13.09
C ILE A 87 1.97 -2.93 11.66
N GLY A 88 2.73 -2.28 10.78
CA GLY A 88 2.37 -2.11 9.37
C GLY A 88 2.17 -3.45 8.63
N ILE A 89 3.04 -4.44 8.88
CA ILE A 89 2.93 -5.78 8.31
C ILE A 89 1.64 -6.46 8.79
N VAL A 90 1.38 -6.45 10.09
CA VAL A 90 0.16 -7.04 10.67
C VAL A 90 -1.09 -6.38 10.11
N LEU A 91 -1.11 -5.04 10.02
CA LEU A 91 -2.20 -4.28 9.44
C LEU A 91 -2.39 -4.58 7.95
N THR A 92 -1.30 -4.82 7.21
CA THR A 92 -1.37 -5.18 5.79
C THR A 92 -2.09 -6.51 5.62
N VAL A 93 -1.68 -7.53 6.38
CA VAL A 93 -2.32 -8.86 6.36
C VAL A 93 -3.77 -8.76 6.81
N ALA A 94 -4.06 -8.06 7.91
CA ALA A 94 -5.43 -7.88 8.39
C ALA A 94 -6.34 -7.20 7.37
N ALA A 95 -5.86 -6.13 6.72
CA ALA A 95 -6.62 -5.44 5.69
C ALA A 95 -6.86 -6.32 4.45
N GLN A 96 -5.86 -7.10 4.04
CA GLN A 96 -5.99 -8.06 2.94
C GLN A 96 -6.95 -9.21 3.25
N SER A 97 -6.95 -9.71 4.48
CA SER A 97 -7.88 -10.75 4.94
C SER A 97 -9.31 -10.22 5.04
N SER A 98 -9.49 -8.96 5.46
CA SER A 98 -10.82 -8.34 5.54
C SER A 98 -11.50 -8.14 4.18
N MET A 99 -10.72 -8.04 3.09
CA MET A 99 -11.27 -8.02 1.74
C MET A 99 -11.75 -9.39 1.24
N GLY A 100 -11.33 -10.49 1.88
CA GLY A 100 -11.76 -11.84 1.49
C GLY A 100 -11.54 -12.15 0.01
N GLU A 101 -12.54 -12.71 -0.66
CA GLU A 101 -12.47 -13.04 -2.09
C GLU A 101 -12.52 -11.81 -3.01
N SER A 102 -12.93 -10.64 -2.47
CA SER A 102 -12.99 -9.38 -3.22
C SER A 102 -11.62 -8.72 -3.40
N TRP A 103 -10.56 -9.23 -2.76
CA TRP A 103 -9.21 -8.68 -2.89
C TRP A 103 -8.72 -8.73 -4.34
N ARG A 104 -8.31 -7.56 -4.83
CA ARG A 104 -7.74 -7.37 -6.15
C ARG A 104 -6.62 -6.34 -6.09
N ILE A 105 -5.60 -6.48 -6.94
CA ILE A 105 -4.58 -5.45 -7.20
C ILE A 105 -4.84 -4.85 -8.57
N GLY A 106 -5.17 -3.56 -8.59
CA GLY A 106 -5.56 -2.84 -9.79
C GLY A 106 -7.06 -2.89 -10.03
N VAL A 107 -7.50 -2.06 -10.97
CA VAL A 107 -8.90 -1.94 -11.40
C VAL A 107 -9.08 -2.67 -12.72
N ASP A 108 -10.19 -3.38 -12.85
CA ASP A 108 -10.70 -3.87 -14.13
C ASP A 108 -12.05 -3.19 -14.40
N ALA A 109 -12.19 -2.53 -15.54
CA ALA A 109 -13.37 -1.75 -15.87
C ALA A 109 -14.60 -2.65 -16.14
N ASP A 110 -14.36 -3.89 -16.55
CA ASP A 110 -15.41 -4.85 -16.90
C ASP A 110 -15.89 -5.65 -15.68
N GLU A 111 -15.18 -5.57 -14.56
CA GLU A 111 -15.57 -6.20 -13.31
C GLU A 111 -16.43 -5.27 -12.46
N ARG A 112 -17.48 -5.81 -11.82
CA ARG A 112 -18.18 -5.14 -10.72
C ARG A 112 -17.77 -5.80 -9.42
N THR A 113 -17.18 -5.01 -8.54
CA THR A 113 -16.79 -5.46 -7.19
C THR A 113 -17.80 -4.95 -6.17
N GLU A 114 -18.16 -5.82 -5.23
CA GLU A 114 -18.95 -5.41 -4.07
C GLU A 114 -18.14 -4.46 -3.20
N LEU A 115 -18.81 -3.43 -2.67
CA LEU A 115 -18.18 -2.46 -1.80
C LEU A 115 -18.03 -3.03 -0.40
N VAL A 116 -16.79 -3.35 0.00
CA VAL A 116 -16.50 -3.75 1.37
C VAL A 116 -16.52 -2.51 2.26
N THR A 117 -17.46 -2.46 3.23
CA THR A 117 -17.61 -1.33 4.17
C THR A 117 -17.45 -1.72 5.65
N ASP A 118 -17.22 -3.01 5.93
CA ASP A 118 -17.10 -3.54 7.28
C ASP A 118 -15.67 -3.45 7.85
N GLY A 119 -15.57 -3.57 9.17
CA GLY A 119 -14.29 -3.59 9.87
C GLY A 119 -13.47 -2.30 9.66
N ALA A 120 -12.24 -2.45 9.15
CA ALA A 120 -11.35 -1.31 8.88
C ALA A 120 -11.89 -0.36 7.81
N PHE A 121 -12.65 -0.88 6.84
CA PHE A 121 -13.26 -0.09 5.76
C PHE A 121 -14.26 0.94 6.28
N ARG A 122 -14.91 0.67 7.42
CA ARG A 122 -15.83 1.63 8.07
C ARG A 122 -15.14 2.95 8.45
N LEU A 123 -13.84 2.91 8.72
CA LEU A 123 -13.06 4.09 9.13
C LEU A 123 -12.26 4.69 7.96
N VAL A 124 -11.67 3.83 7.13
CA VAL A 124 -10.73 4.20 6.07
C VAL A 124 -11.03 3.40 4.81
N ARG A 125 -11.22 4.06 3.67
CA ARG A 125 -11.55 3.44 2.39
C ARG A 125 -10.42 2.59 1.80
N ASN A 126 -9.17 2.95 2.08
CA ASN A 126 -8.00 2.27 1.54
C ASN A 126 -7.06 1.74 2.65
N PRO A 127 -7.54 0.82 3.52
CA PRO A 127 -6.80 0.41 4.71
C PRO A 127 -5.50 -0.34 4.38
N ILE A 128 -5.44 -1.06 3.25
CA ILE A 128 -4.21 -1.71 2.78
C ILE A 128 -3.15 -0.66 2.48
N PHE A 129 -3.49 0.42 1.75
CA PHE A 129 -2.55 1.49 1.42
C PHE A 129 -2.07 2.23 2.67
N THR A 130 -2.95 2.45 3.65
CA THR A 130 -2.55 2.95 4.96
C THR A 130 -1.51 2.04 5.63
N ALA A 131 -1.73 0.73 5.63
CA ALA A 131 -0.80 -0.22 6.22
C ALA A 131 0.55 -0.28 5.46
N MET A 132 0.54 -0.16 4.14
CA MET A 132 1.74 -0.04 3.32
C MET A 132 2.55 1.22 3.68
N LEU A 133 1.88 2.36 3.86
CA LEU A 133 2.52 3.60 4.29
C LEU A 133 3.14 3.46 5.69
N ILE A 134 2.42 2.86 6.66
CA ILE A 134 2.95 2.58 8.00
C ILE A 134 4.21 1.71 7.91
N THR A 135 4.16 0.65 7.09
CA THR A 135 5.31 -0.25 6.88
C THR A 135 6.51 0.50 6.29
N ALA A 136 6.28 1.29 5.23
CA ALA A 136 7.33 2.05 4.57
C ALA A 136 7.93 3.14 5.49
N THR A 137 7.10 3.81 6.31
CA THR A 137 7.57 4.74 7.33
C THR A 137 8.45 4.03 8.36
N GLY A 138 8.02 2.87 8.87
CA GLY A 138 8.84 2.07 9.78
C GLY A 138 10.18 1.66 9.18
N LEU A 139 10.20 1.23 7.92
CA LEU A 139 11.44 0.89 7.21
C LEU A 139 12.37 2.11 7.06
N ALA A 140 11.82 3.27 6.71
CA ALA A 140 12.58 4.51 6.63
C ALA A 140 13.13 4.95 8.00
N MET A 141 12.45 4.64 9.10
CA MET A 141 12.95 4.88 10.46
C MET A 141 14.09 3.93 10.86
N ILE A 142 14.09 2.68 10.38
CA ILE A 142 15.17 1.71 10.67
C ILE A 142 16.47 2.09 9.95
N ILE A 143 16.35 2.59 8.72
CA ILE A 143 17.46 2.98 7.85
C ILE A 143 17.19 4.35 7.21
N PRO A 144 17.30 5.46 7.97
CA PRO A 144 16.95 6.80 7.51
C PRO A 144 17.99 7.39 6.55
N ASN A 145 18.26 6.70 5.44
CA ASN A 145 19.10 7.16 4.34
C ASN A 145 18.26 7.82 3.24
N VAL A 146 18.91 8.52 2.32
CA VAL A 146 18.22 9.26 1.25
C VAL A 146 17.31 8.36 0.40
N ILE A 147 17.72 7.11 0.12
CA ILE A 147 16.95 6.20 -0.73
C ILE A 147 15.66 5.75 -0.02
N SER A 148 15.69 5.52 1.30
CA SER A 148 14.50 5.14 2.06
C SER A 148 13.47 6.26 2.13
N ILE A 149 13.94 7.52 2.28
CA ILE A 149 13.07 8.70 2.22
C ILE A 149 12.47 8.87 0.82
N LEU A 150 13.28 8.74 -0.23
CA LEU A 150 12.79 8.79 -1.61
C LEU A 150 11.79 7.66 -1.91
N GLY A 151 12.03 6.45 -1.40
CA GLY A 151 11.11 5.33 -1.51
C GLY A 151 9.76 5.59 -0.83
N LEU A 152 9.79 6.16 0.38
CA LEU A 152 8.58 6.54 1.10
C LEU A 152 7.79 7.63 0.35
N VAL A 153 8.46 8.68 -0.12
CA VAL A 153 7.82 9.76 -0.90
C VAL A 153 7.25 9.21 -2.20
N ALA A 154 8.01 8.38 -2.92
CA ALA A 154 7.54 7.74 -4.14
C ALA A 154 6.30 6.88 -3.89
N LEU A 155 6.25 6.14 -2.78
CA LEU A 155 5.09 5.34 -2.39
C LEU A 155 3.87 6.23 -2.10
N VAL A 156 4.03 7.32 -1.33
CA VAL A 156 2.94 8.27 -1.06
C VAL A 156 2.36 8.82 -2.36
N VAL A 157 3.22 9.27 -3.27
CA VAL A 157 2.80 9.81 -4.57
C VAL A 157 2.09 8.73 -5.41
N ALA A 158 2.66 7.53 -5.49
CA ALA A 158 2.07 6.43 -6.25
C ALA A 158 0.67 6.05 -5.72
N LEU A 159 0.51 5.97 -4.40
CA LEU A 159 -0.76 5.65 -3.77
C LEU A 159 -1.79 6.76 -3.93
N GLU A 160 -1.39 8.04 -3.85
CA GLU A 160 -2.28 9.17 -4.13
C GLU A 160 -2.76 9.18 -5.59
N VAL A 161 -1.85 8.90 -6.54
CA VAL A 161 -2.20 8.78 -7.96
C VAL A 161 -3.13 7.59 -8.20
N GLN A 162 -2.80 6.41 -7.67
CA GLN A 162 -3.62 5.20 -7.77
C GLN A 162 -5.04 5.43 -7.23
N VAL A 163 -5.16 5.98 -6.02
CA VAL A 163 -6.48 6.17 -5.41
C VAL A 163 -7.26 7.27 -6.13
N ARG A 164 -6.70 8.47 -6.28
CA ARG A 164 -7.47 9.62 -6.76
C ARG A 164 -7.78 9.59 -8.25
N LEU A 165 -6.88 9.03 -9.07
CA LEU A 165 -7.01 9.08 -10.52
C LEU A 165 -7.49 7.77 -11.12
N VAL A 166 -7.48 6.66 -10.36
CA VAL A 166 -7.88 5.34 -10.85
C VAL A 166 -9.05 4.79 -10.04
N GLU A 167 -8.85 4.53 -8.74
CA GLU A 167 -9.83 3.79 -7.93
C GLU A 167 -11.08 4.61 -7.59
N GLU A 168 -10.94 5.84 -7.10
CA GLU A 168 -12.10 6.66 -6.76
C GLU A 168 -12.97 7.01 -7.98
N PRO A 169 -12.41 7.39 -9.15
CA PRO A 169 -13.20 7.60 -10.36
C PRO A 169 -13.91 6.33 -10.85
N TYR A 170 -13.24 5.18 -10.77
CA TYR A 170 -13.84 3.89 -11.11
C TYR A 170 -15.01 3.55 -10.17
N LEU A 171 -14.81 3.60 -8.85
CA LEU A 171 -15.85 3.30 -7.87
C LEU A 171 -17.04 4.26 -7.97
N ARG A 172 -16.79 5.55 -8.26
CA ARG A 172 -17.86 6.52 -8.54
C ARG A 172 -18.67 6.16 -9.79
N THR A 173 -18.02 5.63 -10.82
CA THR A 173 -18.69 5.22 -12.07
C THR A 173 -19.50 3.94 -11.87
N VAL A 174 -18.93 2.94 -11.18
CA VAL A 174 -19.55 1.61 -11.05
C VAL A 174 -20.62 1.56 -9.94
N GLN A 175 -20.36 2.19 -8.78
CA GLN A 175 -21.22 2.11 -7.59
C GLN A 175 -22.00 3.40 -7.32
N GLY A 176 -21.66 4.51 -7.99
CA GLY A 176 -22.49 5.71 -8.01
C GLY A 176 -22.78 6.32 -6.63
N ALA A 177 -24.05 6.28 -6.23
CA ALA A 177 -24.54 6.91 -5.00
C ALA A 177 -24.07 6.19 -3.72
N GLU A 178 -23.96 4.87 -3.77
CA GLU A 178 -23.54 4.04 -2.63
C GLU A 178 -22.11 4.39 -2.20
N TYR A 179 -21.19 4.45 -3.17
CA TYR A 179 -19.82 4.86 -2.91
C TYR A 179 -19.71 6.30 -2.38
N ARG A 180 -20.55 7.22 -2.87
CA ARG A 180 -20.58 8.61 -2.36
C ARG A 180 -21.01 8.67 -0.91
N ALA A 181 -22.08 7.97 -0.54
CA ALA A 181 -22.57 7.92 0.85
C ALA A 181 -21.50 7.31 1.78
N TYR A 182 -20.88 6.21 1.36
CA TYR A 182 -19.75 5.62 2.08
C TYR A 182 -18.58 6.60 2.24
N ALA A 183 -18.21 7.30 1.16
CA ALA A 183 -17.10 8.23 1.15
C ALA A 183 -17.28 9.51 1.98
N GLN A 184 -18.51 9.81 2.42
CA GLN A 184 -18.79 10.88 3.38
C GLN A 184 -18.42 10.48 4.82
N SER A 185 -18.45 9.19 5.14
CA SER A 185 -18.19 8.68 6.51
C SER A 185 -16.77 8.15 6.69
N ALA A 186 -16.23 7.43 5.69
CA ALA A 186 -14.89 6.85 5.71
C ALA A 186 -13.84 7.82 5.13
N GLY A 187 -12.71 7.98 5.82
CA GLY A 187 -11.56 8.75 5.32
C GLY A 187 -10.80 8.00 4.22
N ARG A 188 -9.93 8.68 3.46
CA ARG A 188 -9.20 8.05 2.35
C ARG A 188 -8.10 7.10 2.82
N PHE A 189 -7.17 7.60 3.63
CA PHE A 189 -6.04 6.86 4.20
C PHE A 189 -5.99 6.93 5.73
N ALA A 190 -6.71 7.86 6.34
CA ALA A 190 -6.76 8.02 7.79
C ALA A 190 -8.19 8.38 8.21
N PRO A 191 -8.65 7.96 9.40
CA PRO A 191 -10.00 8.25 9.87
C PRO A 191 -10.30 9.75 9.83
N GLY A 192 -11.42 10.15 9.25
CA GLY A 192 -11.85 11.54 9.16
C GLY A 192 -11.16 12.41 8.11
N ILE A 193 -10.06 11.97 7.50
CA ILE A 193 -9.30 12.76 6.50
C ILE A 193 -9.62 12.29 5.08
N GLY A 194 -9.84 13.22 4.15
CA GLY A 194 -10.10 12.89 2.74
C GLY A 194 -11.52 12.34 2.45
N ARG A 195 -12.49 12.66 3.33
CA ARG A 195 -13.91 12.44 3.09
C ARG A 195 -14.38 13.25 1.88
N ILE A 196 -15.23 12.66 1.05
CA ILE A 196 -15.86 13.34 -0.08
C ILE A 196 -17.13 13.98 0.45
N ARG A 197 -17.30 15.30 0.30
CA ARG A 197 -18.52 16.01 0.67
C ARG A 197 -19.43 16.11 -0.54
#